data_AF-A0A5N5ITF2-F1
#
_entry.id   AF-A0A5N5ITF2-F1
#
_cell.length_a   1.000
_cell.length_b   1.000
_cell.length_c   1.000
_cell.angle_alpha   90.00
_cell.angle_beta   90.00
_cell.angle_gamma   90.00
#
_symmetry.space_group_name_H-M   'P 1'
#
loop_
_entity.id
_entity.type
_entity.pdbx_description
1 polymer ?
#
loop_
_entity_poly.entity_id
_entity_poly.type
_entity_poly.pdbx_seq_one_letter_code
_entity_poly.pdbx_strand_id
1 'polypeptide(L)' 'MEKAEILLNWIEDTYGSPEELAKILDFGIEMLFYLEEDAFDRKEVQQVVAAIRGIVVGLRG' A
#
# COMPACT_ATOMS: atom_id res chain seq x y z
N MET A 1 -8.76 -17.79 -16.11
CA MET A 1 -8.87 -16.47 -15.47
C MET A 1 -7.68 -15.64 -15.87
N GLU A 2 -7.93 -14.38 -16.18
CA GLU A 2 -6.87 -13.41 -16.45
C GLU A 2 -6.14 -13.07 -15.14
N LYS A 3 -4.84 -12.75 -15.19
CA LYS A 3 -4.05 -12.52 -13.95
C LYS A 3 -4.62 -11.38 -13.09
N ALA A 4 -5.19 -10.35 -13.72
CA ALA A 4 -5.83 -9.24 -13.03
C ALA A 4 -7.09 -9.67 -12.25
N GLU A 5 -7.88 -10.56 -12.84
CA GLU A 5 -9.10 -11.12 -12.24
C GLU A 5 -8.77 -11.97 -11.00
N ILE A 6 -7.69 -12.75 -11.06
CA ILE A 6 -7.20 -13.52 -9.89
C ILE A 6 -6.79 -12.58 -8.76
N LEU A 7 -6.05 -11.51 -9.08
CA LEU A 7 -5.61 -10.55 -8.08
C LEU A 7 -6.80 -9.82 -7.42
N LEU A 8 -7.78 -9.38 -8.22
CA LEU A 8 -8.99 -8.74 -7.70
C LEU A 8 -9.77 -9.68 -6.77
N ASN A 9 -9.97 -10.94 -7.17
CA ASN A 9 -10.66 -11.92 -6.33
C ASN A 9 -9.93 -12.11 -4.99
N TRP A 10 -8.60 -12.20 -4.99
CA TRP A 10 -7.83 -12.32 -3.73
C TRP A 10 -7.94 -11.07 -2.86
N ILE A 11 -7.98 -9.89 -3.47
CA ILE A 11 -8.15 -8.63 -2.75
C ILE A 11 -9.54 -8.57 -2.12
N GLU A 12 -10.58 -8.90 -2.85
CA GLU A 12 -11.96 -8.94 -2.35
C GLU A 12 -12.13 -9.97 -1.24
N ASP A 13 -11.60 -11.19 -1.42
CA ASP A 13 -11.70 -12.27 -0.43
C ASP A 13 -10.97 -11.93 0.89
N THR A 14 -9.90 -11.16 0.83
CA THR A 14 -9.03 -10.88 2.00
C THR A 14 -9.34 -9.53 2.65
N TYR A 15 -9.57 -8.50 1.85
CA TYR A 15 -9.67 -7.10 2.28
C TYR A 15 -11.05 -6.50 2.04
N GLY A 16 -11.96 -7.21 1.36
CA GLY A 16 -13.31 -6.77 1.04
C GLY A 16 -13.41 -5.97 -0.25
N SER A 17 -12.50 -5.02 -0.49
CA SER A 17 -12.40 -4.30 -1.78
C SER A 17 -11.01 -3.73 -2.02
N PRO A 18 -10.67 -3.37 -3.28
CA PRO A 18 -9.45 -2.62 -3.60
C PRO A 18 -9.30 -1.31 -2.80
N GLU A 19 -10.40 -0.60 -2.54
CA GLU A 19 -10.40 0.64 -1.75
C GLU A 19 -10.06 0.41 -0.28
N GLU A 20 -10.56 -0.67 0.33
CA GLU A 20 -10.22 -1.02 1.71
C GLU A 20 -8.74 -1.42 1.83
N LEU A 21 -8.21 -2.17 0.86
CA LEU A 21 -6.77 -2.41 0.79
C LEU A 21 -5.97 -1.10 0.64
N ALA A 22 -6.42 -0.18 -0.23
CA ALA A 22 -5.78 1.12 -0.41
C ALA A 22 -5.76 1.93 0.90
N LYS A 23 -6.84 1.88 1.69
CA LYS A 23 -6.93 2.54 2.99
C LYS A 23 -5.98 1.93 4.02
N ILE A 24 -5.84 0.60 4.05
CA ILE A 24 -4.85 -0.08 4.92
C ILE A 24 -3.43 0.35 4.56
N LEU A 25 -3.12 0.45 3.27
CA LEU A 25 -1.82 0.91 2.79
C LEU A 25 -1.54 2.37 3.16
N ASP A 26 -2.55 3.25 3.11
CA ASP A 26 -2.42 4.64 3.59
C ASP A 26 -2.09 4.69 5.09
N PHE A 27 -2.74 3.86 5.92
CA PHE A 27 -2.36 3.75 7.34
C PHE A 27 -0.92 3.23 7.52
N GLY A 28 -0.49 2.27 6.69
CA GLY A 28 0.90 1.81 6.67
C GLY A 28 1.89 2.93 6.35
N ILE A 29 1.55 3.81 5.40
CA ILE A 29 2.34 5.01 5.10
C ILE A 29 2.38 5.94 6.32
N GLU A 30 1.25 6.18 6.98
CA GLU A 30 1.20 7.00 8.20
C GLU A 30 2.11 6.45 9.30
N MET A 31 2.12 5.12 9.49
CA MET A 31 3.00 4.46 10.47
C MET A 31 4.49 4.71 10.19
N LEU A 32 4.90 4.86 8.93
CA LEU A 32 6.30 5.15 8.58
C LEU A 32 6.76 6.55 9.04
N PHE A 33 5.84 7.46 9.36
CA PHE A 33 6.20 8.75 9.96
C PHE A 33 6.53 8.66 11.45
N TYR A 34 6.23 7.52 12.09
CA TYR A 34 6.51 7.27 13.50
C TYR A 34 7.74 6.37 13.72
N LEU A 35 8.55 6.16 12.69
CA LEU A 35 9.83 5.48 12.84
C LEU A 35 10.75 6.29 13.79
N GLU A 36 11.51 5.58 14.61
CA GLU A 36 12.51 6.22 15.49
C GLU A 36 13.53 7.01 14.65
N GLU A 37 13.98 8.15 15.19
CA GLU A 37 15.04 8.93 14.55
C GLU A 37 16.28 8.04 14.35
N ASP A 38 16.90 8.13 13.17
CA ASP A 38 18.05 7.34 12.72
C ASP A 38 17.84 5.81 12.57
N ALA A 39 16.61 5.29 12.70
CA ALA A 39 16.34 3.87 12.44
C ALA A 39 16.53 3.48 10.96
N PHE A 40 16.21 4.40 10.03
CA PHE A 40 16.33 4.22 8.58
C PHE A 40 16.78 5.53 7.93
N ASP A 41 17.43 5.42 6.76
CA ASP A 41 17.71 6.61 5.96
C ASP A 41 16.40 7.21 5.42
N ARG A 42 16.26 8.52 5.54
CA ARG A 42 15.06 9.24 5.09
C ARG A 42 14.73 8.98 3.63
N LYS A 43 15.73 8.82 2.77
CA LYS A 43 15.57 8.52 1.35
C LYS A 43 14.97 7.13 1.14
N GLU A 44 15.38 6.14 1.93
CA GLU A 44 14.83 4.79 1.86
C GLU A 44 13.35 4.79 2.26
N VAL A 45 13.00 5.46 3.37
CA VAL A 45 11.61 5.62 3.80
C VAL A 45 10.78 6.31 2.72
N GLN A 46 11.30 7.38 2.10
CA GLN A 46 10.61 8.07 1.01
C GLN A 46 10.39 7.20 -0.22
N GLN A 47 11.34 6.33 -0.57
CA GLN A 47 11.19 5.38 -1.68
C GLN A 47 10.09 4.36 -1.41
N VAL A 48 10.02 3.83 -0.18
CA VAL A 48 8.95 2.91 0.23
C VAL A 48 7.59 3.60 0.19
N VAL A 49 7.48 4.81 0.76
CA VAL A 49 6.24 5.60 0.72
C VAL A 49 5.80 5.86 -0.73
N ALA A 50 6.74 6.19 -1.63
CA ALA A 50 6.43 6.43 -3.04
C ALA A 50 5.91 5.17 -3.74
N ALA A 51 6.53 4.01 -3.49
CA ALA A 51 6.08 2.73 -4.04
C ALA A 51 4.68 2.35 -3.55
N ILE A 52 4.41 2.49 -2.24
CA ILE A 52 3.09 2.20 -1.67
C ILE A 52 2.03 3.15 -2.25
N ARG A 53 2.34 4.44 -2.39
CA ARG A 53 1.43 5.40 -3.03
C ARG A 53 1.10 5.02 -4.48
N GLY A 54 2.07 4.51 -5.23
CA GLY A 54 1.82 4.02 -6.59
C GLY A 54 0.80 2.87 -6.62
N ILE A 55 0.88 1.95 -5.66
CA ILE A 55 -0.08 0.86 -5.50
C ILE A 55 -1.46 1.41 -5.12
N VAL A 56 -1.52 2.31 -4.14
CA VAL A 56 -2.77 2.96 -3.69
C VAL A 56 -3.49 3.65 -4.85
N VAL A 57 -2.77 4.36 -5.71
CA VAL A 57 -3.34 4.99 -6.91
C VAL A 57 -3.90 3.93 -7.85
N GLY A 58 -3.16 2.85 -8.12
CA GLY A 58 -3.63 1.76 -8.98
C GLY A 58 -4.86 1.02 -8.44
N LEU A 59 -5.01 0.92 -7.11
CA LEU A 59 -6.17 0.31 -6.47
C LEU A 59 -7.43 1.19 -6.50
N ARG A 60 -7.27 2.52 -6.60
CA ARG A 60 -8.39 3.48 -6.57
C ARG A 60 -8.92 3.86 -7.96
N GLY A 61 -8.20 3.51 -9.04
CA GLY A 61 -8.56 3.82 -10.43
C GLY A 61 -8.02 5.16 -10.91
#